data_AF-A0A6J2S8S2-F1
#
_entry.id   AF-A0A6J2S8S2-F1
#
_cell.length_a   1.000
_cell.length_b   1.000
_cell.length_c   1.000
_cell.angle_alpha   90.00
_cell.angle_beta   90.00
_cell.angle_gamma   90.00
#
_symmetry.space_group_name_H-M   'P 1'
#
loop_
_entity.id
_entity.type
_entity.pdbx_description
1 polymer ?
#
loop_
_entity_poly.entity_id
_entity_poly.type
_entity_poly.pdbx_seq_one_letter_code
_entity_poly.pdbx_strand_id
1 'polypeptide(L)'
;MAISSQSISLADAFIGATVDSVLDGVNAKPDLFPENSKDVPDINFFYRSTQVTASCDQGRSSVITVRCNPEKSERGALSVPSSCPAGTCNGCTFHFLWESASACPRCAEDDYHRIEGACKRGVQETLFVWNEPKLCTKGVSLPPRRSSGCEAIALWLKVGVGGGAFVAVLLISLTCYFWKKNKRLEYKYSRLVMSANKECELPAADSCALAEGEEPDDDVVYTKKPTLLGKLRAIANKHESGESCESVQLNSSQCDRWVLG
;
A
#
# COMPACT_ATOMS: atom_id res chain seq x y z
N MET A 1 54.47 6.28 54.79
CA MET A 1 52.99 6.31 54.71
C MET A 1 52.54 4.89 54.41
N ALA A 2 51.90 4.22 55.38
CA ALA A 2 51.37 2.88 55.17
C ALA A 2 49.97 3.02 54.53
N ILE A 3 49.87 2.73 53.23
CA ILE A 3 48.58 2.58 52.57
C ILE A 3 48.07 1.20 52.98
N SER A 4 47.22 1.17 54.01
CA SER A 4 46.57 -0.06 54.47
C SER A 4 45.61 -0.55 53.39
N SER A 5 45.93 -1.68 52.74
CA SER A 5 45.07 -2.34 51.75
C SER A 5 44.08 -3.29 52.42
N GLN A 6 43.35 -2.84 53.45
CA GLN A 6 42.31 -3.68 54.02
C GLN A 6 41.17 -3.81 53.01
N SER A 7 40.93 -5.05 52.56
CA SER A 7 39.76 -5.41 51.77
C SER A 7 38.52 -5.27 52.64
N ILE A 8 37.85 -4.12 52.57
CA ILE A 8 36.58 -3.89 53.25
C ILE A 8 35.45 -4.29 52.31
N SER A 9 34.51 -5.10 52.79
CA SER A 9 33.33 -5.49 52.03
C SER A 9 32.48 -4.27 51.69
N LEU A 10 32.17 -4.09 50.41
CA LEU A 10 31.28 -3.04 49.90
C LEU A 10 29.81 -3.49 49.89
N ALA A 11 29.57 -4.80 49.99
CA ALA A 11 28.27 -5.46 49.88
C ALA A 11 28.39 -6.89 50.40
N ASP A 12 28.00 -7.15 51.65
CA ASP A 12 27.93 -8.51 52.22
C ASP A 12 26.49 -9.03 52.36
N ALA A 13 25.51 -8.13 52.48
CA ALA A 13 24.09 -8.46 52.56
C ALA A 13 23.30 -7.86 51.40
N PHE A 14 22.43 -8.68 50.80
CA PHE A 14 21.43 -8.23 49.84
C PHE A 14 20.19 -7.73 50.60
N ILE A 15 19.77 -6.49 50.29
CA ILE A 15 18.57 -5.89 50.88
C ILE A 15 17.35 -6.23 50.05
N GLY A 16 17.43 -6.01 48.74
CA GLY A 16 16.30 -6.18 47.84
C GLY A 16 16.55 -5.63 46.44
N ALA A 17 15.61 -5.91 45.54
CA ALA A 17 15.59 -5.39 44.19
C ALA A 17 14.25 -4.70 43.93
N THR A 18 14.28 -3.47 43.41
CA THR A 18 13.07 -2.71 43.07
C THR A 18 13.34 -1.76 41.90
N VAL A 19 12.29 -1.34 41.22
CA VAL A 19 12.32 -0.24 40.24
C VAL A 19 12.38 1.13 40.93
N ASP A 20 12.03 1.19 42.21
CA ASP A 20 12.07 2.42 42.99
C ASP A 20 13.51 2.91 43.19
N SER A 21 13.66 4.22 43.33
CA SER A 21 14.97 4.86 43.52
C SER A 21 15.47 4.78 44.97
N VAL A 22 14.61 4.44 45.93
CA VAL A 22 14.98 4.39 47.35
C VAL A 22 14.47 3.09 47.97
N LEU A 23 15.35 2.39 48.68
CA LEU A 23 15.02 1.21 49.46
C LEU A 23 15.83 1.20 50.76
N ASP A 24 15.16 1.02 51.89
CA ASP A 24 15.77 0.92 53.23
C ASP A 24 16.75 2.08 53.55
N GLY A 25 16.40 3.32 53.14
CA GLY A 25 17.22 4.51 53.35
C GLY A 25 18.43 4.65 52.40
N VAL A 26 18.64 3.72 51.46
CA VAL A 26 19.65 3.83 50.40
C VAL A 26 19.00 4.37 49.14
N ASN A 27 19.63 5.36 48.51
CA ASN A 27 19.15 5.97 47.25
C ASN A 27 20.03 5.53 46.07
N ALA A 28 19.41 5.08 44.98
CA ALA A 28 20.06 4.64 43.75
C ALA A 28 20.66 5.78 42.92
N LYS A 29 20.16 7.00 43.08
CA LYS A 29 20.58 8.22 42.35
C LYS A 29 20.67 8.00 40.83
N PRO A 30 19.54 7.78 40.14
CA PRO A 30 19.53 7.53 38.70
C PRO A 30 20.19 8.67 37.89
N ASP A 31 20.13 9.90 38.40
CA ASP A 31 20.71 11.11 37.79
C ASP A 31 22.26 11.06 37.63
N LEU A 32 22.93 10.11 38.30
CA LEU A 32 24.37 9.89 38.14
C LEU A 32 24.74 9.18 36.82
N PHE A 33 23.75 8.61 36.14
CA PHE A 33 23.91 7.89 34.89
C PHE A 33 23.15 8.58 33.76
N PRO A 34 23.47 8.29 32.49
CA PRO A 34 22.67 8.78 31.37
C PRO A 34 21.19 8.39 31.56
N GLU A 35 20.28 9.28 31.16
CA GLU A 35 18.83 9.03 31.28
C GLU A 35 18.42 7.79 30.48
N ASN A 36 17.51 6.99 31.04
CA ASN A 36 16.93 5.87 30.30
C ASN A 36 15.76 6.38 29.46
N SER A 37 15.97 6.50 28.15
CA SER A 37 14.95 6.94 27.19
C SER A 37 14.03 5.83 26.67
N LYS A 38 14.17 4.61 27.20
CA LYS A 38 13.47 3.41 26.74
C LYS A 38 12.29 3.10 27.66
N ASP A 39 11.24 2.48 27.13
CA ASP A 39 10.04 2.07 27.88
C ASP A 39 10.27 0.94 28.90
N VAL A 40 11.50 0.44 29.02
CA VAL A 40 11.87 -0.61 29.97
C VAL A 40 12.51 0.03 31.21
N PRO A 41 11.92 -0.13 32.41
CA PRO A 41 12.46 0.49 33.62
C PRO A 41 13.79 -0.16 34.04
N ASP A 42 14.62 0.65 34.69
CA ASP A 42 15.82 0.15 35.36
C ASP A 42 15.44 -0.60 36.64
N ILE A 43 16.21 -1.64 36.97
CA ILE A 43 16.02 -2.42 38.20
C ILE A 43 17.23 -2.16 39.11
N ASN A 44 16.97 -1.65 40.31
CA ASN A 44 17.99 -1.33 41.29
C ASN A 44 18.14 -2.49 42.29
N PHE A 45 19.33 -3.06 42.36
CA PHE A 45 19.70 -4.05 43.37
C PHE A 45 20.46 -3.35 44.49
N PHE A 46 19.92 -3.43 45.71
CA PHE A 46 20.46 -2.79 46.89
C PHE A 46 21.20 -3.79 47.75
N TYR A 47 22.44 -3.44 48.09
CA TYR A 47 23.28 -4.17 49.01
C TYR A 47 23.77 -3.25 50.11
N ARG A 48 23.99 -3.81 51.30
CA ARG A 48 24.61 -3.11 52.42
C ARG A 48 25.62 -4.01 53.10
N SER A 49 26.70 -3.41 53.55
CA SER A 49 27.73 -4.01 54.37
C SER A 49 27.31 -3.96 55.83
N THR A 50 27.34 -5.09 56.54
CA THR A 50 27.13 -5.12 58.00
C THR A 50 28.29 -4.51 58.78
N GLN A 51 29.43 -4.31 58.12
CA GLN A 51 30.62 -3.73 58.73
C GLN A 51 30.56 -2.19 58.73
N VAL A 52 30.34 -1.64 59.93
CA VAL A 52 30.42 -0.20 60.16
C VAL A 52 31.87 0.28 60.14
N THR A 53 32.09 1.51 59.68
CA THR A 53 33.40 2.14 59.65
C THR A 53 33.35 3.50 60.33
N ALA A 54 34.49 4.08 60.71
CA ALA A 54 34.54 5.40 61.34
C ALA A 54 33.86 6.51 60.50
N SER A 55 33.73 6.32 59.19
CA SER A 55 33.11 7.27 58.26
C SER A 55 31.67 6.90 57.84
N CYS A 56 31.26 5.64 58.04
CA CYS A 56 29.94 5.14 57.65
C CYS A 56 29.36 4.31 58.81
N ASP A 57 28.49 4.95 59.58
CA ASP A 57 27.83 4.43 60.78
C ASP A 57 26.80 3.33 60.48
N GLN A 58 26.15 3.40 59.32
CA GLN A 58 25.22 2.38 58.81
C GLN A 58 25.90 1.31 57.92
N GLY A 59 27.23 1.31 57.89
CA GLY A 59 28.00 0.52 56.93
C GLY A 59 27.97 1.11 55.52
N ARG A 60 28.72 0.49 54.61
CA ARG A 60 28.75 0.89 53.19
C ARG A 60 27.57 0.29 52.45
N SER A 61 26.99 1.01 51.51
CA SER A 61 25.91 0.50 50.66
C SER A 61 26.37 0.49 49.21
N SER A 62 25.91 -0.49 48.44
CA SER A 62 26.18 -0.58 47.01
C SER A 62 24.86 -0.73 46.27
N VAL A 63 24.66 0.07 45.23
CA VAL A 63 23.51 -0.01 44.35
C VAL A 63 23.98 -0.39 42.96
N ILE A 64 23.44 -1.49 42.44
CA ILE A 64 23.66 -1.93 41.07
C ILE A 64 22.37 -1.67 40.30
N THR A 65 22.39 -0.65 39.44
CA THR A 65 21.29 -0.32 38.54
C THR A 65 21.45 -1.14 37.27
N VAL A 66 20.55 -2.08 37.04
CA VAL A 66 20.55 -2.96 35.88
C VAL A 66 19.63 -2.36 34.82
N ARG A 67 20.17 -2.11 33.62
CA ARG A 67 19.47 -1.47 32.51
C ARG A 67 19.42 -2.37 31.27
N CYS A 68 18.24 -2.48 30.68
CA CYS A 68 18.06 -3.17 29.40
C CYS A 68 18.77 -2.42 28.27
N ASN A 69 19.73 -3.10 27.65
CA ASN A 69 20.32 -2.63 26.41
C ASN A 69 20.52 -3.79 25.42
N PRO A 70 19.65 -3.94 24.40
CA PRO A 70 19.69 -5.06 23.46
C PRO A 70 20.93 -5.06 22.56
N GLU A 71 21.63 -3.92 22.47
CA GLU A 71 22.87 -3.79 21.69
C GLU A 71 24.11 -4.30 22.45
N LYS A 72 24.00 -4.52 23.77
CA LYS A 72 25.09 -5.06 24.58
C LYS A 72 25.12 -6.59 24.51
N SER A 73 26.23 -7.18 24.95
CA SER A 73 26.33 -8.65 25.08
C SER A 73 25.41 -9.17 26.19
N GLU A 74 25.17 -10.49 26.24
CA GLU A 74 24.39 -11.11 27.33
C GLU A 74 25.01 -10.93 28.72
N ARG A 75 26.35 -10.84 28.79
CA ARG A 75 27.07 -10.53 30.04
C ARG A 75 27.01 -9.04 30.37
N GLY A 76 26.73 -8.20 29.38
CA GLY A 76 26.64 -6.75 29.53
C GLY A 76 27.98 -6.07 29.76
N ALA A 77 27.91 -4.83 30.20
CA ALA A 77 29.05 -4.01 30.60
C ALA A 77 28.71 -3.27 31.90
N LEU A 78 29.68 -3.21 32.81
CA LEU A 78 29.59 -2.48 34.07
C LEU A 78 30.28 -1.13 33.92
N SER A 79 29.62 -0.06 34.37
CA SER A 79 30.17 1.30 34.39
C SER A 79 29.91 1.98 35.72
N VAL A 80 30.71 2.99 36.01
CA VAL A 80 30.59 3.87 37.18
C VAL A 80 30.21 5.28 36.73
N PRO A 81 29.61 6.10 37.61
CA PRO A 81 29.28 7.48 37.30
C PRO A 81 30.49 8.28 36.81
N SER A 82 30.31 9.09 35.77
CA SER A 82 31.37 9.97 35.24
C SER A 82 31.82 11.03 36.24
N SER A 83 30.91 11.49 37.09
CA SER A 83 31.19 12.42 38.19
C SER A 83 31.99 11.79 39.32
N CYS A 84 31.95 10.46 39.47
CA CYS A 84 32.54 9.73 40.59
C CYS A 84 33.26 8.46 40.09
N PRO A 85 34.51 8.59 39.58
CA PRO A 85 35.26 7.48 38.98
C PRO A 85 35.56 6.31 39.92
N ALA A 86 35.52 6.55 41.23
CA ALA A 86 35.66 5.53 42.27
C ALA A 86 34.35 4.73 42.50
N GLY A 87 33.28 5.02 41.74
CA GLY A 87 31.94 4.46 41.95
C GLY A 87 31.18 5.11 43.12
N THR A 88 31.82 5.99 43.89
CA THR A 88 31.21 6.66 45.04
C THR A 88 31.60 8.13 45.10
N CYS A 89 30.66 8.97 45.52
CA CYS A 89 30.88 10.41 45.70
C CYS A 89 31.03 10.79 47.18
N ASN A 90 30.51 9.97 48.10
CA ASN A 90 30.50 10.23 49.55
C ASN A 90 31.35 9.22 50.36
N GLY A 91 31.91 8.19 49.70
CA GLY A 91 32.72 7.15 50.34
C GLY A 91 31.92 6.05 51.07
N CYS A 92 30.59 6.20 51.17
CA CYS A 92 29.70 5.24 51.84
C CYS A 92 28.74 4.54 50.89
N THR A 93 28.27 5.23 49.84
CA THR A 93 27.32 4.69 48.86
C THR A 93 28.01 4.55 47.50
N PHE A 94 28.04 3.33 46.98
CA PHE A 94 28.61 3.01 45.69
C PHE A 94 27.49 2.79 44.67
N HIS A 95 27.68 3.31 43.47
CA HIS A 95 26.72 3.25 42.38
C HIS A 95 27.38 2.62 41.17
N PHE A 96 26.72 1.62 40.60
CA PHE A 96 27.14 0.94 39.39
C PHE A 96 25.98 0.84 38.42
N LEU A 97 26.25 1.07 37.14
CA LEU A 97 25.30 0.81 36.06
C LEU A 97 25.74 -0.45 35.32
N TRP A 98 24.85 -1.42 35.22
CA TRP A 98 25.06 -2.64 34.46
C TRP A 98 24.10 -2.68 33.28
N GLU A 99 24.62 -2.39 32.09
CA GLU A 99 23.86 -2.47 30.86
C GLU A 99 24.03 -3.84 30.21
N SER A 100 22.93 -4.53 29.93
CA SER A 100 22.99 -5.86 29.30
C SER A 100 21.77 -6.17 28.44
N ALA A 101 21.96 -7.04 27.44
CA ALA A 101 20.86 -7.61 26.67
C ALA A 101 20.02 -8.59 27.52
N SER A 102 20.61 -9.19 28.55
CA SER A 102 19.91 -10.12 29.46
C SER A 102 19.02 -9.42 30.49
N ALA A 103 19.20 -8.11 30.67
CA ALA A 103 18.33 -7.27 31.48
C ALA A 103 17.01 -6.90 30.79
N CYS A 104 16.88 -7.19 29.49
CA CYS A 104 15.67 -6.89 28.72
C CYS A 104 14.56 -7.92 28.97
N PRO A 105 13.29 -7.51 28.88
CA PRO A 105 12.16 -8.43 28.93
C PRO A 105 12.20 -9.45 27.79
N ARG A 106 11.50 -10.56 27.99
CA ARG A 106 11.31 -11.57 26.95
C ARG A 106 10.34 -11.04 25.90
N CYS A 107 10.67 -11.24 24.62
CA CYS A 107 9.79 -10.85 23.53
C CYS A 107 8.46 -11.63 23.58
N ALA A 108 7.36 -10.92 23.39
CA ALA A 108 5.99 -11.40 23.28
C ALA A 108 5.42 -11.15 21.86
N GLU A 109 4.20 -11.62 21.61
CA GLU A 109 3.54 -11.42 20.31
C GLU A 109 3.23 -9.94 20.04
N ASP A 110 3.06 -9.14 21.08
CA ASP A 110 2.80 -7.70 21.00
C ASP A 110 4.04 -6.90 20.53
N ASP A 111 5.23 -7.51 20.57
CA ASP A 111 6.50 -6.87 20.19
C ASP A 111 6.78 -6.91 18.68
N TYR A 112 5.95 -7.60 17.89
CA TYR A 112 6.05 -7.61 16.43
C TYR A 112 4.71 -7.32 15.77
N HIS A 113 4.74 -6.70 14.60
CA HIS A 113 3.57 -6.46 13.77
C HIS A 113 3.68 -7.24 12.46
N ARG A 114 2.53 -7.48 11.84
CA ARG A 114 2.45 -8.11 10.52
C ARG A 114 2.36 -7.04 9.43
N ILE A 115 3.06 -7.28 8.33
CA ILE A 115 3.01 -6.48 7.12
C ILE A 115 2.41 -7.36 6.03
N GLU A 116 1.23 -6.97 5.57
CA GLU A 116 0.53 -7.65 4.49
C GLU A 116 1.06 -7.16 3.14
N GLY A 117 1.61 -8.06 2.34
CA GLY A 117 2.11 -7.76 1.01
C GLY A 117 1.00 -7.53 -0.01
N ALA A 118 1.37 -7.14 -1.23
CA ALA A 118 0.42 -6.99 -2.33
C ALA A 118 -0.08 -8.35 -2.84
N CYS A 119 -1.36 -8.43 -3.21
CA CYS A 119 -1.94 -9.59 -3.86
C CYS A 119 -1.42 -9.72 -5.30
N LYS A 120 -0.55 -10.69 -5.57
CA LYS A 120 0.01 -10.96 -6.91
C LYS A 120 -0.37 -12.36 -7.35
N ARG A 121 -1.07 -12.47 -8.49
CA ARG A 121 -1.48 -13.76 -9.07
C ARG A 121 -2.26 -14.66 -8.09
N GLY A 122 -3.07 -14.06 -7.22
CA GLY A 122 -3.88 -14.78 -6.23
C GLY A 122 -3.13 -15.21 -4.97
N VAL A 123 -1.86 -14.82 -4.81
CA VAL A 123 -1.04 -15.09 -3.62
C VAL A 123 -0.65 -13.77 -2.96
N GLN A 124 -0.83 -13.71 -1.64
CA GLN A 124 -0.42 -12.61 -0.78
C GLN A 124 0.59 -13.13 0.24
N GLU A 125 1.75 -12.48 0.33
CA GLU A 125 2.77 -12.80 1.33
C GLU A 125 2.59 -11.90 2.55
N THR A 126 2.49 -12.49 3.73
CA THR A 126 2.50 -11.80 5.02
C THR A 126 3.86 -11.96 5.68
N LEU A 127 4.47 -10.83 6.01
CA LEU A 127 5.75 -10.72 6.71
C LEU A 127 5.49 -10.31 8.16
N PHE A 128 6.32 -10.76 9.08
CA PHE A 128 6.30 -10.29 10.47
C PHE A 128 7.58 -9.49 10.71
N VAL A 129 7.49 -8.36 11.39
CA VAL A 129 8.60 -7.44 11.66
C VAL A 129 8.51 -6.95 13.11
N TRP A 130 9.65 -6.88 13.80
CA TRP A 130 9.72 -6.34 15.17
C TRP A 130 9.35 -4.86 15.21
N ASN A 131 8.77 -4.42 16.32
CA ASN A 131 8.51 -3.00 16.56
C ASN A 131 9.84 -2.27 16.81
N GLU A 132 9.96 -1.04 16.30
CA GLU A 132 11.14 -0.19 16.50
C GLU A 132 10.87 0.83 17.62
N PRO A 133 11.77 0.95 18.63
CA PRO A 133 12.98 0.17 18.87
C PRO A 133 12.69 -1.20 19.49
N LYS A 134 13.46 -2.23 19.11
CA LYS A 134 13.33 -3.57 19.69
C LYS A 134 13.92 -3.61 21.11
N LEU A 135 13.07 -3.58 22.13
CA LEU A 135 13.47 -3.55 23.55
C LEU A 135 13.29 -4.88 24.28
N CYS A 136 13.36 -6.00 23.57
CA CYS A 136 13.19 -7.34 24.13
C CYS A 136 14.26 -8.30 23.62
N THR A 137 14.61 -9.30 24.42
CA THR A 137 15.55 -10.35 24.03
C THR A 137 15.02 -11.72 24.41
N LYS A 138 15.27 -12.72 23.55
CA LYS A 138 14.75 -14.09 23.71
C LYS A 138 13.21 -14.10 23.79
N GLY A 139 12.60 -15.24 24.12
CA GLY A 139 11.13 -15.35 24.17
C GLY A 139 10.58 -15.89 22.85
N VAL A 140 9.51 -15.30 22.33
CA VAL A 140 8.96 -15.72 21.04
C VAL A 140 9.94 -15.39 19.90
N SER A 141 10.07 -16.32 18.96
CA SER A 141 10.80 -16.06 17.72
C SER A 141 9.88 -15.40 16.71
N LEU A 142 10.43 -14.53 15.87
CA LEU A 142 9.69 -13.91 14.78
C LEU A 142 9.08 -15.01 13.88
N PRO A 143 7.75 -15.02 13.67
CA PRO A 143 7.12 -16.06 12.87
C PRO A 143 7.64 -16.09 11.43
N PRO A 144 7.69 -17.27 10.79
CA PRO A 144 8.08 -17.37 9.39
C PRO A 144 7.06 -16.67 8.49
N ARG A 145 7.50 -16.33 7.27
CA ARG A 145 6.65 -15.77 6.22
C ARG A 145 5.46 -16.70 5.95
N ARG A 146 4.26 -16.14 5.85
CA ARG A 146 3.04 -16.88 5.51
C ARG A 146 2.51 -16.44 4.16
N SER A 147 2.17 -17.39 3.29
CA SER A 147 1.47 -17.12 2.04
C SER A 147 -0.01 -17.48 2.19
N SER A 148 -0.90 -16.52 1.94
CA SER A 148 -2.35 -16.72 1.91
C SER A 148 -2.91 -16.46 0.51
N GLY A 149 -3.99 -17.15 0.17
CA GLY A 149 -4.76 -16.84 -1.05
C GLY A 149 -5.42 -15.48 -0.92
N CYS A 150 -5.44 -14.70 -2.00
CA CYS A 150 -6.06 -13.38 -2.03
C CYS A 150 -6.88 -13.19 -3.30
N GLU A 151 -7.99 -12.46 -3.19
CA GLU A 151 -8.80 -12.08 -4.35
C GLU A 151 -8.35 -10.70 -4.85
N ALA A 152 -7.78 -10.65 -6.05
CA ALA A 152 -7.40 -9.39 -6.65
C ALA A 152 -8.66 -8.65 -7.11
N ILE A 153 -8.93 -7.47 -6.51
CA ILE A 153 -10.02 -6.53 -6.85
C ILE A 153 -9.98 -6.06 -8.32
N ALA A 154 -8.93 -6.46 -9.06
CA ALA A 154 -8.73 -6.19 -10.48
C ALA A 154 -9.91 -6.59 -11.38
N LEU A 155 -10.72 -7.59 -10.99
CA LEU A 155 -11.90 -7.98 -11.76
C LEU A 155 -12.99 -6.91 -11.72
N TRP A 156 -13.35 -6.41 -10.53
CA TRP A 156 -14.38 -5.39 -10.38
C TRP A 156 -13.97 -4.04 -10.99
N LEU A 157 -12.69 -3.69 -10.94
CA LEU A 157 -12.15 -2.49 -11.59
C LEU A 157 -12.21 -2.57 -13.13
N LYS A 158 -11.86 -3.73 -13.71
CA LYS A 158 -11.99 -3.94 -15.17
C LYS A 158 -13.45 -3.90 -15.62
N VAL A 159 -14.34 -4.54 -14.87
CA VAL A 159 -15.78 -4.54 -15.15
C VAL A 159 -16.37 -3.14 -14.99
N GLY A 160 -15.95 -2.38 -13.98
CA GLY A 160 -16.37 -0.99 -13.78
C GLY A 160 -15.95 -0.06 -14.92
N VAL A 161 -14.70 -0.15 -15.38
CA VAL A 161 -14.20 0.65 -16.52
C VAL A 161 -14.91 0.26 -17.82
N GLY A 162 -15.08 -1.04 -18.08
CA GLY A 162 -15.79 -1.51 -19.27
C GLY A 162 -17.26 -1.13 -19.29
N GLY A 163 -17.96 -1.33 -18.16
CA GLY A 163 -19.37 -0.95 -18.01
C GLY A 163 -19.59 0.55 -18.14
N GLY A 164 -18.74 1.37 -17.51
CA GLY A 164 -18.82 2.83 -17.60
C GLY A 164 -18.64 3.34 -19.04
N ALA A 165 -17.65 2.80 -19.77
CA ALA A 165 -17.43 3.16 -21.17
C ALA A 165 -18.63 2.79 -22.07
N PHE A 166 -19.22 1.60 -21.86
CA PHE A 166 -20.38 1.15 -22.63
C PHE A 166 -21.61 2.05 -22.41
N VAL A 167 -21.89 2.42 -21.16
CA VAL A 167 -23.01 3.31 -20.82
C VAL A 167 -22.80 4.71 -21.42
N ALA A 168 -21.59 5.25 -21.37
CA ALA A 168 -21.28 6.54 -21.97
C ALA A 168 -21.54 6.55 -23.49
N VAL A 169 -21.10 5.52 -24.21
CA VAL A 169 -21.36 5.37 -25.65
C VAL A 169 -22.85 5.26 -25.96
N LEU A 170 -23.59 4.48 -25.17
CA LEU A 170 -25.04 4.37 -25.32
C LEU A 170 -25.75 5.72 -25.14
N LEU A 171 -25.40 6.48 -24.10
CA LEU A 171 -25.99 7.81 -23.84
C LEU A 171 -25.69 8.80 -24.98
N ILE A 172 -24.47 8.80 -25.50
CA ILE A 172 -24.11 9.63 -26.67
C ILE A 172 -24.95 9.23 -27.89
N SER A 173 -25.07 7.92 -28.17
CA SER A 173 -25.85 7.42 -29.31
C SER A 173 -27.34 7.81 -29.22
N LEU A 174 -27.95 7.70 -28.03
CA LEU A 174 -29.34 8.07 -27.78
C LEU A 174 -29.53 9.58 -27.95
N THR A 175 -28.61 10.38 -27.42
CA THR A 175 -28.64 11.84 -27.57
C THR A 175 -28.58 12.21 -29.05
N CYS A 176 -27.64 11.65 -29.82
CA CYS A 176 -27.57 11.86 -31.28
C CYS A 176 -28.84 11.40 -32.02
N TYR A 177 -29.42 10.27 -31.62
CA TYR A 177 -30.66 9.75 -32.21
C TYR A 177 -31.83 10.71 -31.97
N PHE A 178 -32.03 11.16 -30.73
CA PHE A 178 -33.08 12.11 -30.39
C PHE A 178 -32.88 13.44 -31.10
N TRP A 179 -31.64 13.93 -31.21
CA TRP A 179 -31.33 15.15 -31.97
C TRP A 179 -31.68 15.01 -33.45
N LYS A 180 -31.32 13.89 -34.08
CA LYS A 180 -31.65 13.61 -35.49
C LYS A 180 -33.16 13.46 -35.71
N LYS A 181 -33.86 12.80 -34.77
CA LYS A 181 -35.31 12.62 -34.84
C LYS A 181 -36.05 13.94 -34.61
N ASN A 182 -35.60 14.76 -33.66
CA ASN A 182 -36.21 16.07 -33.37
C ASN A 182 -36.01 17.04 -34.54
N LYS A 183 -34.81 17.14 -35.12
CA LYS A 183 -34.59 17.91 -36.36
C LYS A 183 -35.45 17.41 -37.53
N ARG A 184 -35.68 16.09 -37.65
CA ARG A 184 -36.56 15.54 -38.69
C ARG A 184 -38.03 15.92 -38.45
N LEU A 185 -38.45 16.05 -37.20
CA LEU A 185 -39.79 16.54 -36.85
C LEU A 185 -39.90 18.03 -37.15
N GLU A 186 -38.96 18.86 -36.70
CA GLU A 186 -38.93 20.30 -37.02
C GLU A 186 -38.93 20.55 -38.54
N TYR A 187 -38.13 19.79 -39.30
CA TYR A 187 -38.12 19.88 -40.76
C TYR A 187 -39.47 19.52 -41.41
N LYS A 188 -40.25 18.63 -40.78
CA LYS A 188 -41.60 18.29 -41.27
C LYS A 188 -42.63 19.35 -40.88
N TYR A 189 -42.57 19.89 -39.67
CA TYR A 189 -43.48 20.96 -39.21
C TYR A 189 -43.20 22.28 -39.94
N SER A 190 -41.93 22.63 -40.20
CA SER A 190 -41.59 23.84 -40.96
C SER A 190 -42.02 23.75 -42.42
N ARG A 191 -41.93 22.57 -43.05
CA ARG A 191 -42.45 22.37 -44.41
C ARG A 191 -43.97 22.46 -44.50
N LEU A 192 -44.69 22.00 -43.47
CA LEU A 192 -46.15 22.13 -43.37
C LEU A 192 -46.58 23.58 -43.13
N VAL A 193 -45.84 24.34 -42.31
CA VAL A 193 -46.12 25.77 -42.10
C VAL A 193 -45.75 26.60 -43.33
N MET A 194 -44.68 26.26 -44.07
CA MET A 194 -44.36 26.91 -45.35
C MET A 194 -45.34 26.57 -46.47
N SER A 195 -45.95 25.37 -46.47
CA SER A 195 -47.01 25.03 -47.43
C SER A 195 -48.37 25.60 -47.02
N ALA A 196 -48.71 25.60 -45.74
CA ALA A 196 -49.96 26.19 -45.25
C ALA A 196 -49.96 27.72 -45.34
N ASN A 197 -48.80 28.38 -45.15
CA ASN A 197 -48.68 29.82 -45.38
C ASN A 197 -48.63 30.18 -46.89
N LYS A 198 -48.44 29.19 -47.78
CA LYS A 198 -48.47 29.40 -49.24
C LYS A 198 -49.89 29.29 -49.83
N GLU A 199 -50.88 28.87 -49.02
CA GLU A 199 -52.28 28.70 -49.47
C GLU A 199 -53.26 29.73 -48.86
N CYS A 200 -52.77 30.75 -48.15
CA CYS A 200 -53.63 31.77 -47.51
C CYS A 200 -53.29 33.24 -47.85
N GLU A 201 -52.70 33.52 -49.01
CA GLU A 201 -52.93 34.80 -49.70
C GLU A 201 -53.14 34.54 -51.20
N LEU A 202 -54.32 34.93 -51.67
CA LEU A 202 -54.83 34.85 -53.05
C LEU A 202 -55.19 36.31 -53.47
N PRO A 203 -55.31 36.62 -54.77
CA PRO A 203 -54.30 37.26 -55.60
C PRO A 203 -54.71 38.67 -56.09
N ALA A 204 -53.89 39.25 -56.98
CA ALA A 204 -54.06 40.43 -57.86
C ALA A 204 -53.13 41.60 -57.48
N ALA A 205 -52.33 42.21 -58.37
CA ALA A 205 -52.23 42.12 -59.83
C ALA A 205 -50.83 42.58 -60.30
N ASP A 206 -50.46 42.07 -61.49
CA ASP A 206 -49.62 42.62 -62.57
C ASP A 206 -48.45 43.58 -62.29
N SER A 207 -47.24 43.14 -62.64
CA SER A 207 -46.52 43.68 -63.81
C SER A 207 -45.25 42.87 -64.10
N CYS A 208 -45.11 42.47 -65.37
CA CYS A 208 -44.02 41.72 -65.98
C CYS A 208 -42.66 42.47 -65.96
N ALA A 209 -41.55 41.73 -66.00
CA ALA A 209 -40.51 41.93 -67.02
C ALA A 209 -39.44 40.79 -67.04
N LEU A 210 -39.47 40.03 -68.15
CA LEU A 210 -38.35 39.48 -68.94
C LEU A 210 -37.45 38.39 -68.32
N ALA A 211 -36.95 37.38 -69.04
CA ALA A 211 -37.20 36.76 -70.34
C ALA A 211 -36.30 35.51 -70.40
N GLU A 212 -36.78 34.46 -71.07
CA GLU A 212 -36.08 33.46 -71.93
C GLU A 212 -34.65 32.98 -71.53
N GLY A 213 -34.33 31.68 -71.52
CA GLY A 213 -34.92 30.56 -72.23
C GLY A 213 -34.13 29.26 -72.01
N GLU A 214 -34.52 28.28 -72.82
CA GLU A 214 -33.91 26.95 -73.06
C GLU A 214 -34.08 25.86 -71.98
N GLU A 215 -35.16 25.11 -72.16
CA GLU A 215 -35.21 23.64 -71.99
C GLU A 215 -34.30 22.94 -73.04
N PRO A 216 -34.31 21.60 -73.18
CA PRO A 216 -34.46 20.50 -72.21
C PRO A 216 -33.31 19.47 -72.39
N ASP A 217 -33.17 18.53 -71.47
CA ASP A 217 -32.89 17.12 -71.83
C ASP A 217 -33.05 16.30 -70.55
N ASP A 218 -34.19 15.66 -70.36
CA ASP A 218 -34.61 14.37 -70.91
C ASP A 218 -34.01 13.16 -70.21
N ASP A 219 -34.96 12.28 -69.92
CA ASP A 219 -34.88 10.84 -69.80
C ASP A 219 -33.87 10.15 -68.88
N VAL A 220 -34.39 9.07 -68.31
CA VAL A 220 -33.79 7.74 -68.16
C VAL A 220 -34.32 7.18 -66.83
N VAL A 221 -35.38 6.37 -66.88
CA VAL A 221 -35.32 4.93 -67.20
C VAL A 221 -34.45 4.18 -66.19
N TYR A 222 -34.98 3.02 -65.78
CA TYR A 222 -34.34 2.00 -64.95
C TYR A 222 -34.37 2.21 -63.42
N THR A 223 -35.31 1.47 -62.82
CA THR A 223 -35.01 0.32 -61.95
C THR A 223 -33.79 0.41 -61.03
N LYS A 224 -34.01 0.10 -59.75
CA LYS A 224 -33.01 -0.35 -58.76
C LYS A 224 -31.89 0.66 -58.44
N LYS A 225 -32.05 1.35 -57.30
CA LYS A 225 -30.91 1.57 -56.39
C LYS A 225 -30.99 0.57 -55.23
N PRO A 226 -29.92 -0.20 -54.99
CA PRO A 226 -29.95 -1.40 -54.17
C PRO A 226 -30.00 -1.03 -52.69
N THR A 227 -31.05 -1.50 -52.03
CA THR A 227 -31.01 -1.78 -50.61
C THR A 227 -29.82 -2.69 -50.32
N LEU A 228 -28.82 -2.21 -49.59
CA LEU A 228 -27.78 -3.02 -48.92
C LEU A 228 -28.36 -3.98 -47.85
N LEU A 229 -29.65 -4.31 -47.95
CA LEU A 229 -30.39 -5.27 -47.16
C LEU A 229 -30.78 -6.51 -47.99
N GLY A 230 -30.35 -6.60 -49.26
CA GLY A 230 -30.53 -7.78 -50.10
C GLY A 230 -29.41 -8.82 -50.03
N LYS A 231 -28.22 -8.48 -49.51
CA LYS A 231 -27.08 -9.42 -49.43
C LYS A 231 -27.04 -10.28 -48.17
N LEU A 232 -27.83 -9.98 -47.15
CA LEU A 232 -27.91 -10.79 -45.92
C LEU A 232 -28.96 -11.91 -46.00
N ARG A 233 -29.73 -12.02 -47.10
CA ARG A 233 -30.73 -13.09 -47.27
C ARG A 233 -30.35 -14.20 -48.27
N ALA A 234 -29.19 -14.10 -48.92
CA ALA A 234 -28.70 -15.12 -49.86
C ALA A 234 -27.63 -16.07 -49.26
N ILE A 235 -27.23 -15.88 -48.01
CA ILE A 235 -26.25 -16.74 -47.31
C ILE A 235 -26.96 -17.72 -46.35
N ALA A 236 -28.26 -17.52 -46.09
CA ALA A 236 -29.04 -18.33 -45.14
C ALA A 236 -29.88 -19.45 -45.79
N ASN A 237 -29.88 -19.60 -47.13
CA ASN A 237 -30.76 -20.57 -47.81
C ASN A 237 -30.08 -21.40 -48.91
N LYS A 238 -28.76 -21.60 -48.85
CA LYS A 238 -28.06 -22.55 -49.74
C LYS A 238 -27.16 -23.48 -48.94
N HIS A 239 -27.81 -24.29 -48.10
CA HIS A 239 -27.26 -25.50 -47.51
C HIS A 239 -28.03 -26.68 -48.13
N GLU A 240 -27.78 -26.98 -49.40
CA GLU A 240 -28.03 -28.31 -49.98
C GLU A 240 -27.45 -28.43 -51.40
N SER A 241 -26.66 -29.48 -51.63
CA SER A 241 -26.28 -30.08 -52.94
C SER A 241 -25.41 -29.23 -53.88
N GLY A 242 -24.28 -29.65 -54.43
CA GLY A 242 -23.64 -30.96 -54.60
C GLY A 242 -22.71 -30.83 -55.84
N GLU A 243 -21.51 -31.41 -55.74
CA GLU A 243 -20.60 -31.83 -56.83
C GLU A 243 -19.96 -30.78 -57.78
N SER A 244 -18.62 -30.67 -57.74
CA SER A 244 -17.73 -31.07 -58.86
C SER A 244 -16.32 -30.53 -58.65
N CYS A 245 -15.35 -31.41 -58.89
CA CYS A 245 -13.91 -31.26 -58.75
C CYS A 245 -13.24 -30.49 -59.92
N GLU A 246 -11.92 -30.35 -59.79
CA GLU A 246 -10.87 -30.12 -60.81
C GLU A 246 -10.60 -28.67 -61.27
N SER A 247 -9.37 -28.25 -61.59
CA SER A 247 -7.99 -28.69 -61.34
C SER A 247 -7.03 -27.65 -61.99
N VAL A 248 -5.73 -27.69 -61.63
CA VAL A 248 -4.52 -27.41 -62.47
C VAL A 248 -4.16 -25.94 -62.80
N GLN A 249 -3.12 -25.40 -62.12
CA GLN A 249 -1.73 -25.08 -62.58
C GLN A 249 -1.59 -23.74 -63.35
N LEU A 250 -0.50 -22.95 -63.33
CA LEU A 250 0.95 -23.19 -63.27
C LEU A 250 1.71 -21.96 -62.71
N ASN A 251 2.84 -22.23 -62.03
CA ASN A 251 4.18 -21.58 -61.99
C ASN A 251 4.33 -20.04 -62.09
N SER A 252 5.31 -19.37 -61.50
CA SER A 252 6.63 -19.65 -60.88
C SER A 252 6.99 -18.37 -60.08
N SER A 253 7.92 -18.25 -59.14
CA SER A 253 9.35 -18.61 -59.15
C SER A 253 9.96 -18.07 -57.85
N GLN A 254 10.83 -18.86 -57.20
CA GLN A 254 12.03 -18.46 -56.42
C GLN A 254 11.87 -17.53 -55.19
N CYS A 255 12.62 -17.64 -54.11
CA CYS A 255 13.65 -18.57 -53.63
C CYS A 255 13.89 -18.19 -52.15
N ASP A 256 14.14 -19.18 -51.30
CA ASP A 256 15.17 -19.19 -50.25
C ASP A 256 15.18 -18.08 -49.15
N ARG A 257 15.40 -18.33 -47.85
CA ARG A 257 16.12 -19.43 -47.18
C ARG A 257 16.09 -19.23 -45.64
N TRP A 258 16.08 -20.36 -44.90
CA TRP A 258 16.54 -20.61 -43.50
C TRP A 258 15.80 -19.85 -42.37
N VAL A 259 15.19 -20.44 -41.32
CA VAL A 259 15.41 -21.63 -40.45
C VAL A 259 16.78 -21.70 -39.78
N LEU A 260 16.74 -21.65 -38.45
CA LEU A 260 17.54 -22.36 -37.42
C LEU A 260 17.44 -21.48 -36.16
N GLY A 261 17.27 -21.96 -34.94
CA GLY A 261 17.29 -23.28 -34.33
C GLY A 261 17.10 -23.05 -32.82
#